data_AF-A0A925AKM7-F1
#
_entry.id   AF-A0A925AKM7-F1
#
_cell.length_a   1.000
_cell.length_b   1.000
_cell.length_c   1.000
_cell.angle_alpha   90.00
_cell.angle_beta   90.00
_cell.angle_gamma   90.00
#
_symmetry.space_group_name_H-M   'P 1'
#
loop_
_entity.id
_entity.type
_entity.pdbx_description
1 polymer ?
#
loop_
_entity_poly.entity_id
_entity_poly.type
_entity_poly.pdbx_seq_one_letter_code
_entity_poly.pdbx_strand_id
1 'polypeptide(L)'
;MIKYSGIKDSIEHQVAEFHRQKAGLEPEEIAAVKKGYDQSVEQFDKVFSRIKDYFTDPSYRSFMIDHPDQLSSTLEAELNNALNFYNNNCKLKIDTYIEHESAALGLMEVGMLITLGKELYKIWSDKQAKLKEISGQYFEERFVSKYRLKKWDHY
;
A
#
# COMPACT_ATOMS: atom_id res chain seq x y z
N MET A 1 1.96 3.31 -16.98
CA MET A 1 1.74 3.97 -15.67
C MET A 1 1.13 2.93 -14.76
N ILE A 2 1.88 2.42 -13.77
CA ILE A 2 1.38 1.44 -12.80
C ILE A 2 0.54 2.19 -11.76
N LYS A 3 -0.64 1.66 -11.46
CA LYS A 3 -1.53 2.17 -10.41
C LYS A 3 -1.24 1.40 -9.12
N TYR A 4 -1.42 2.04 -7.97
CA TYR A 4 -1.35 1.35 -6.68
C TYR A 4 -2.23 0.09 -6.64
N SER A 5 -3.38 0.09 -7.31
CA SER A 5 -4.24 -1.09 -7.42
C SER A 5 -3.50 -2.30 -8.01
N GLY A 6 -2.62 -2.11 -9.00
CA GLY A 6 -1.81 -3.19 -9.56
C GLY A 6 -0.76 -3.72 -8.58
N ILE A 7 -0.20 -2.85 -7.72
CA ILE A 7 0.72 -3.26 -6.65
C ILE A 7 -0.02 -4.07 -5.59
N LYS A 8 -1.18 -3.59 -5.14
CA LYS A 8 -2.06 -4.34 -4.24
C LYS A 8 -2.36 -5.72 -4.83
N ASP A 9 -2.88 -5.79 -6.05
CA ASP A 9 -3.26 -7.05 -6.68
C ASP A 9 -2.07 -8.02 -6.81
N SER A 10 -0.87 -7.51 -7.12
CA SER A 10 0.36 -8.32 -7.17
C SER A 10 0.74 -8.88 -5.79
N ILE A 11 0.73 -8.04 -4.74
CA ILE A 11 1.01 -8.48 -3.36
C ILE A 11 -0.02 -9.53 -2.92
N GLU A 12 -1.32 -9.26 -3.10
CA GLU A 12 -2.37 -10.18 -2.69
C GLU A 12 -2.32 -11.51 -3.47
N HIS A 13 -1.95 -11.46 -4.75
CA HIS A 13 -1.77 -12.66 -5.56
C HIS A 13 -0.61 -13.51 -5.04
N GLN A 14 0.56 -12.91 -4.76
CA GLN A 14 1.72 -13.64 -4.23
C GLN A 14 1.42 -14.33 -2.89
N VAL A 15 0.70 -13.65 -1.99
CA VAL A 15 0.33 -14.21 -0.67
C VAL A 15 -0.73 -15.30 -0.82
N ALA A 16 -1.67 -15.14 -1.75
CA ALA A 16 -2.65 -16.19 -2.06
C ALA A 16 -1.99 -17.43 -2.65
N GLU A 17 -1.01 -17.27 -3.55
CA GLU A 17 -0.22 -18.39 -4.08
C GLU A 17 0.58 -19.09 -2.98
N PHE A 18 1.22 -18.32 -2.08
CA PHE A 18 1.86 -18.89 -0.90
C PHE A 18 0.89 -19.72 -0.06
N HIS A 19 -0.35 -19.24 0.16
CA HIS A 19 -1.37 -19.98 0.91
C HIS A 19 -1.75 -21.32 0.27
N ARG A 20 -1.75 -21.42 -1.05
CA ARG A 20 -2.05 -22.66 -1.77
C ARG A 20 -0.90 -23.66 -1.73
N GLN A 21 0.33 -23.15 -1.66
CA GLN A 21 1.56 -23.93 -1.85
C GLN A 21 2.31 -24.22 -0.53
N LYS A 22 1.93 -23.57 0.58
CA LYS A 22 2.54 -23.79 1.91
C LYS A 22 2.34 -25.19 2.49
N ALA A 23 1.62 -26.08 1.81
CA ALA A 23 1.43 -27.46 2.25
C ALA A 23 2.78 -28.19 2.22
N GLY A 24 3.28 -28.56 3.40
CA GLY A 24 4.60 -29.20 3.56
C GLY A 24 5.72 -28.26 4.02
N LEU A 25 5.44 -26.96 4.19
CA LEU A 25 6.35 -26.05 4.89
C LEU A 25 6.27 -26.24 6.40
N GLU A 26 7.38 -25.98 7.07
CA GLU A 26 7.43 -26.02 8.54
C GLU A 26 6.61 -24.85 9.14
N PRO A 27 5.99 -25.03 10.32
CA PRO A 27 5.21 -23.99 10.98
C PRO A 27 5.97 -22.67 11.15
N GLU A 28 7.28 -22.73 11.39
CA GLU A 28 8.16 -21.57 11.54
C GLU A 28 8.31 -20.77 10.24
N GLU A 29 8.35 -21.44 9.09
CA GLU A 29 8.46 -20.81 7.77
C GLU A 29 7.17 -20.06 7.44
N ILE A 30 6.02 -20.71 7.69
CA ILE A 30 4.70 -20.10 7.55
C ILE A 30 4.57 -18.89 8.49
N ALA A 31 5.01 -19.02 9.75
CA ALA A 31 4.98 -17.92 10.72
C ALA A 31 5.89 -16.75 10.30
N ALA A 32 7.05 -17.02 9.70
CA ALA A 32 7.96 -15.99 9.23
C ALA A 32 7.37 -15.18 8.07
N VAL A 33 6.72 -15.84 7.11
CA VAL A 33 6.00 -15.16 6.02
C VAL A 33 4.81 -14.37 6.55
N LYS A 34 3.99 -14.98 7.42
CA LYS A 34 2.86 -14.29 8.07
C LYS A 34 3.30 -13.01 8.77
N LYS A 35 4.36 -13.09 9.59
CA LYS A 35 4.89 -11.93 10.30
C LYS A 35 5.35 -10.83 9.34
N GLY A 36 6.10 -11.19 8.30
CA GLY A 36 6.54 -10.24 7.27
C GLY A 36 5.37 -9.57 6.57
N TYR A 37 4.33 -10.34 6.26
CA TYR A 37 3.12 -9.83 5.64
C TYR A 37 2.32 -8.89 6.56
N ASP A 38 2.02 -9.31 7.79
CA ASP A 38 1.27 -8.50 8.76
C ASP A 38 1.98 -7.16 9.02
N GLN A 39 3.30 -7.17 9.17
CA GLN A 39 4.08 -5.93 9.31
C GLN A 39 4.03 -5.05 8.06
N SER A 40 3.94 -5.66 6.86
CA SER A 40 3.78 -4.91 5.62
C SER A 40 2.41 -4.26 5.53
N VAL A 41 1.34 -4.97 5.92
CA VAL A 41 -0.02 -4.41 6.04
C VAL A 41 0.00 -3.18 6.95
N GLU A 42 0.67 -3.25 8.11
CA GLU A 42 0.83 -2.10 9.00
C GLU A 42 1.55 -0.91 8.35
N GLN A 43 2.59 -1.15 7.54
CA GLN A 43 3.30 -0.07 6.83
C GLN A 43 2.37 0.62 5.82
N PHE A 44 1.65 -0.15 4.99
CA PHE A 44 0.69 0.42 4.05
C PHE A 44 -0.45 1.16 4.77
N ASP A 45 -0.98 0.59 5.85
CA ASP A 45 -2.05 1.21 6.65
C ASP A 45 -1.62 2.55 7.27
N LYS A 46 -0.35 2.70 7.67
CA LYS A 46 0.18 3.99 8.12
C LYS A 46 0.14 5.04 7.03
N VAL A 47 0.53 4.68 5.80
CA VAL A 47 0.46 5.59 4.65
C VAL A 47 -0.99 6.00 4.38
N PHE A 48 -1.92 5.05 4.37
CA PHE A 48 -3.33 5.36 4.15
C PHE A 48 -3.97 6.19 5.26
N SER A 49 -3.57 5.95 6.50
CA SER A 49 -4.01 6.77 7.64
C SER A 49 -3.50 8.20 7.49
N ARG A 50 -2.24 8.39 7.09
CA ARG A 50 -1.67 9.71 6.81
C ARG A 50 -2.36 10.40 5.63
N ILE A 51 -2.68 9.66 4.58
CA ILE A 51 -3.53 10.16 3.48
C ILE A 51 -4.85 10.68 4.05
N LYS A 52 -5.55 9.90 4.86
CA LYS A 52 -6.80 10.33 5.50
C LYS A 52 -6.61 11.60 6.34
N ASP A 53 -5.53 11.70 7.10
CA ASP A 53 -5.22 12.88 7.92
C ASP A 53 -5.02 14.12 7.04
N TYR A 54 -4.33 13.99 5.90
CA TYR A 54 -4.20 15.08 4.93
C TYR A 54 -5.56 15.64 4.50
N PHE A 55 -6.57 14.78 4.32
CA PHE A 55 -7.90 15.21 3.90
C PHE A 55 -8.82 15.65 5.05
N THR A 56 -8.50 15.35 6.30
CA THR A 56 -9.43 15.55 7.43
C THR A 56 -8.94 16.55 8.47
N ASP A 57 -7.63 16.72 8.64
CA ASP A 57 -7.03 17.64 9.58
C ASP A 57 -6.81 19.03 8.93
N PRO A 58 -7.30 20.13 9.55
CA PRO A 58 -7.11 21.50 9.04
C PRO A 58 -5.65 21.92 8.82
N SER A 59 -4.72 21.48 9.68
CA SER A 59 -3.30 21.84 9.61
C SER A 59 -2.63 21.19 8.39
N TYR A 60 -2.90 19.91 8.19
CA TYR A 60 -2.41 19.17 7.03
C TYR A 60 -3.08 19.64 5.73
N ARG A 61 -4.35 20.06 5.77
CA ARG A 61 -5.02 20.69 4.62
C ARG A 61 -4.31 21.95 4.14
N SER A 62 -3.85 22.81 5.05
CA SER A 62 -3.06 24.00 4.67
C SER A 62 -1.76 23.59 3.98
N PHE A 63 -1.04 22.63 4.57
CA PHE A 63 0.19 22.13 3.97
C PHE A 63 -0.01 21.57 2.54
N MET A 64 -1.11 20.85 2.29
CA MET A 64 -1.44 20.38 0.94
C MET A 64 -1.70 21.51 -0.06
N ILE A 65 -2.31 22.62 0.39
CA ILE A 65 -2.56 23.81 -0.45
C ILE A 65 -1.24 24.43 -0.85
N ASP A 66 -0.37 24.63 0.13
CA ASP A 66 0.83 25.43 -0.03
C ASP A 66 1.95 24.63 -0.73
N HIS A 67 1.95 23.29 -0.58
CA HIS A 67 3.03 22.42 -1.05
C HIS A 67 2.55 21.10 -1.70
N PRO A 68 1.75 21.14 -2.79
CA PRO A 68 1.17 19.95 -3.42
C PRO A 68 2.19 18.97 -4.03
N ASP A 69 3.30 19.49 -4.56
CA ASP A 69 4.39 18.65 -5.09
C ASP A 69 5.16 17.92 -3.98
N GLN A 70 5.35 18.59 -2.84
CA GLN A 70 5.98 18.00 -1.66
C GLN A 70 5.11 16.90 -1.05
N LEU A 71 3.79 17.10 -1.02
CA LEU A 71 2.84 16.06 -0.64
C LEU A 71 2.98 14.82 -1.54
N SER A 72 2.95 15.04 -2.86
CA SER A 72 2.99 13.96 -3.85
C SER A 72 4.28 13.14 -3.74
N SER A 73 5.41 13.81 -3.64
CA SER A 73 6.73 13.16 -3.45
C SER A 73 6.86 12.46 -2.10
N THR A 74 6.29 13.02 -1.03
CA THR A 74 6.27 12.38 0.30
C THR A 74 5.46 11.09 0.28
N LEU A 75 4.24 11.13 -0.29
CA LEU A 75 3.39 9.94 -0.41
C LEU A 75 4.02 8.86 -1.29
N GLU A 76 4.67 9.26 -2.39
CA GLU A 76 5.41 8.32 -3.25
C GLU A 76 6.54 7.65 -2.47
N ALA A 77 7.35 8.41 -1.74
CA ALA A 77 8.43 7.87 -0.91
C ALA A 77 7.91 6.92 0.18
N GLU A 78 6.80 7.26 0.83
CA GLU A 78 6.17 6.43 1.86
C GLU A 78 5.65 5.11 1.31
N LEU A 79 4.95 5.15 0.15
CA LEU A 79 4.47 3.95 -0.52
C LEU A 79 5.64 3.07 -1.02
N ASN A 80 6.70 3.69 -1.54
CA ASN A 80 7.91 2.98 -1.96
C ASN A 80 8.59 2.30 -0.77
N ASN A 81 8.65 2.97 0.38
CA ASN A 81 9.19 2.39 1.61
C ASN A 81 8.36 1.20 2.10
N ALA A 82 7.02 1.30 2.07
CA ALA A 82 6.13 0.20 2.43
C ALA A 82 6.29 -1.00 1.48
N LEU A 83 6.41 -0.75 0.18
CA LEU A 83 6.65 -1.78 -0.82
C LEU A 83 8.02 -2.44 -0.66
N ASN A 84 9.08 -1.65 -0.44
CA ASN A 84 10.41 -2.17 -0.16
C ASN A 84 10.42 -3.02 1.12
N PHE A 85 9.67 -2.61 2.14
CA PHE A 85 9.51 -3.40 3.35
C PHE A 85 8.85 -4.75 3.05
N TYR A 86 7.77 -4.78 2.27
CA TYR A 86 7.13 -6.02 1.82
C TYR A 86 8.09 -6.91 1.04
N ASN A 87 8.81 -6.35 0.07
CA ASN A 87 9.74 -7.09 -0.76
C ASN A 87 10.82 -7.77 0.11
N ASN A 88 11.41 -7.01 1.03
CA ASN A 88 12.52 -7.49 1.85
C ASN A 88 12.08 -8.45 2.97
N ASN A 89 10.88 -8.26 3.52
CA ASN A 89 10.45 -8.99 4.72
C ASN A 89 9.45 -10.10 4.44
N CYS A 90 8.73 -10.07 3.33
CA CYS A 90 7.73 -11.08 2.97
C CYS A 90 8.08 -11.78 1.66
N LYS A 91 8.18 -11.04 0.53
CA LYS A 91 8.39 -11.64 -0.78
C LYS A 91 9.65 -12.51 -0.83
N LEU A 92 10.78 -12.01 -0.35
CA LEU A 92 12.03 -12.80 -0.33
C LEU A 92 11.86 -14.14 0.41
N LYS A 93 11.05 -14.20 1.46
CA LYS A 93 10.78 -15.44 2.20
C LYS A 93 9.88 -16.38 1.41
N ILE A 94 8.82 -15.84 0.79
CA ILE A 94 7.95 -16.61 -0.12
C ILE A 94 8.79 -17.25 -1.22
N ASP A 95 9.65 -16.46 -1.88
CA ASP A 95 10.53 -16.92 -2.95
C ASP A 95 11.58 -17.93 -2.47
N THR A 96 11.98 -17.88 -1.20
CA THR A 96 12.94 -18.82 -0.61
C THR A 96 12.29 -20.16 -0.27
N TYR A 97 11.07 -20.14 0.29
CA TYR A 97 10.40 -21.35 0.79
C TYR A 97 9.64 -22.11 -0.28
N ILE A 98 9.16 -21.39 -1.30
CA ILE A 98 8.47 -21.97 -2.42
C ILE A 98 9.38 -21.75 -3.61
N GLU A 99 10.10 -22.80 -4.01
CA GLU A 99 10.98 -22.82 -5.19
C GLU A 99 10.21 -22.39 -6.44
N HIS A 100 10.11 -21.09 -6.67
CA HIS A 100 9.59 -20.52 -7.89
C HIS A 100 10.76 -19.95 -8.68
N GLU A 101 10.88 -20.38 -9.93
CA GLU A 101 11.47 -19.59 -11.03
C GLU A 101 10.65 -18.29 -11.28
N SER A 102 10.09 -17.66 -10.24
CA SER A 102 9.24 -16.48 -10.43
C SER A 102 10.10 -15.32 -10.89
N ALA A 103 9.84 -14.97 -12.15
CA ALA A 103 10.41 -13.85 -12.87
C ALA A 103 10.69 -12.65 -11.96
N ALA A 104 11.84 -12.05 -12.19
CA ALA A 104 12.39 -10.85 -11.57
C ALA A 104 11.48 -9.59 -11.66
N LEU A 105 10.25 -9.67 -11.17
CA LEU A 105 9.32 -8.54 -11.01
C LEU A 105 9.72 -7.68 -9.80
N GLY A 106 10.52 -8.22 -8.87
CA GLY A 106 10.77 -7.65 -7.54
C GLY A 106 11.55 -6.33 -7.45
N LEU A 107 12.13 -5.82 -8.54
CA LEU A 107 12.93 -4.57 -8.50
C LEU A 107 12.45 -3.48 -9.47
N MET A 108 11.84 -3.84 -10.60
CA MET A 108 11.50 -2.87 -11.65
C MET A 108 10.20 -2.09 -11.36
N GLU A 109 9.37 -2.56 -10.42
CA GLU A 109 8.05 -2.00 -10.11
C GLU A 109 8.08 -0.97 -8.96
N VAL A 110 9.21 -0.87 -8.25
CA VAL A 110 9.43 0.07 -7.12
C VAL A 110 9.38 1.55 -7.57
N GLY A 111 9.53 1.83 -8.87
CA GLY A 111 9.60 3.19 -9.42
C GLY A 111 8.28 3.80 -9.92
N MET A 112 7.11 3.18 -9.71
CA MET A 112 5.87 3.63 -10.38
C MET A 112 4.65 3.75 -9.46
N LEU A 113 4.74 4.57 -8.40
CA LEU A 113 3.63 4.92 -7.51
C LEU A 113 3.02 6.32 -7.78
N ILE A 114 3.27 6.88 -8.96
CA ILE A 114 2.93 8.25 -9.36
C ILE A 114 1.41 8.52 -9.44
N THR A 115 0.57 7.50 -9.66
CA THR A 115 -0.86 7.74 -9.93
C THR A 115 -1.67 8.11 -8.69
N LEU A 116 -1.33 7.58 -7.50
CA LEU A 116 -2.12 7.83 -6.29
C LEU A 116 -2.03 9.31 -5.87
N GLY A 117 -0.82 9.88 -5.81
CA GLY A 117 -0.62 11.29 -5.47
C GLY A 117 -1.34 12.23 -6.44
N LYS A 118 -1.29 11.95 -7.74
CA LYS A 118 -2.00 12.73 -8.77
C LYS A 118 -3.52 12.61 -8.69
N GLU A 119 -4.05 11.41 -8.42
CA GLU A 119 -5.48 11.20 -8.23
C GLU A 119 -5.99 11.93 -6.98
N LEU A 120 -5.23 11.87 -5.88
CA LEU A 120 -5.54 12.58 -4.64
C LEU A 120 -5.52 14.10 -4.84
N TYR A 121 -4.49 14.62 -5.53
CA TYR A 121 -4.42 16.05 -5.88
C TYR A 121 -5.60 16.48 -6.75
N LYS A 122 -5.98 15.69 -7.77
CA LYS A 122 -7.11 16.02 -8.64
C LYS A 122 -8.46 16.01 -7.91
N ILE A 123 -8.70 15.01 -7.06
CA ILE A 123 -9.88 14.99 -6.18
C ILE A 123 -9.92 16.23 -5.31
N TRP A 124 -8.74 16.68 -4.87
CA TRP A 124 -8.61 17.86 -4.04
C TRP A 124 -8.87 19.18 -4.80
N SER A 125 -8.19 19.39 -5.93
CA SER A 125 -8.31 20.60 -6.75
C SER A 125 -9.75 20.81 -7.26
N ASP A 126 -10.41 19.73 -7.67
CA ASP A 126 -11.77 19.80 -8.24
C ASP A 126 -12.85 20.02 -7.16
N LYS A 127 -12.52 19.84 -5.87
CA LYS A 127 -13.49 19.83 -4.77
C LYS A 127 -13.10 20.63 -3.53
N GLN A 128 -12.18 21.59 -3.61
CA GLN A 128 -11.73 22.42 -2.47
C GLN A 128 -12.87 22.91 -1.56
N ALA A 129 -13.98 23.39 -2.12
CA ALA A 129 -15.14 23.85 -1.35
C ALA A 129 -15.89 22.72 -0.62
N LYS A 130 -15.96 21.53 -1.22
CA LYS A 130 -16.65 20.33 -0.67
C LYS A 130 -15.78 19.52 0.28
N LEU A 131 -14.46 19.70 0.23
CA LEU A 131 -13.52 18.99 1.11
C LEU A 131 -13.60 19.39 2.57
N LYS A 132 -14.02 20.63 2.84
CA LYS A 132 -14.39 21.04 4.21
C LYS A 132 -15.54 20.20 4.78
N GLU A 133 -16.37 19.62 3.92
CA GLU A 133 -17.53 18.79 4.27
C GLU A 133 -17.25 17.28 4.19
N ILE A 134 -16.10 16.87 3.64
CA ILE A 134 -15.74 15.45 3.56
C ILE A 134 -15.32 14.96 4.95
N SER A 135 -16.17 14.13 5.54
CA SER A 135 -15.87 13.44 6.79
C SER A 135 -14.78 12.38 6.58
N GLY A 136 -14.01 12.09 7.64
CA GLY A 136 -13.04 11.00 7.60
C GLY A 136 -13.67 9.64 7.32
N GLN A 137 -14.95 9.46 7.64
CA GLN A 137 -15.71 8.26 7.30
C GLN A 137 -15.94 8.13 5.80
N TYR A 138 -16.38 9.19 5.12
CA TYR A 138 -16.55 9.18 3.67
C TYR A 138 -15.23 8.86 2.96
N PHE A 139 -14.13 9.43 3.46
CA PHE A 139 -12.80 9.17 2.91
C PHE A 139 -12.36 7.72 3.10
N GLU A 140 -12.58 7.16 4.28
CA GLU A 140 -12.29 5.75 4.58
C GLU A 140 -13.05 4.82 3.63
N GLU A 141 -14.36 5.02 3.50
CA GLU A 141 -15.25 4.14 2.74
C GLU A 141 -15.00 4.22 1.23
N ARG A 142 -14.71 5.40 0.69
CA ARG A 142 -14.62 5.63 -0.76
C ARG A 142 -13.20 5.57 -1.32
N PHE A 143 -12.19 5.82 -0.50
CA PHE A 143 -10.81 5.96 -0.98
C PHE A 143 -9.86 4.98 -0.32
N VAL A 144 -9.85 4.88 1.01
CA VAL A 144 -8.83 4.08 1.71
C VAL A 144 -9.14 2.59 1.68
N SER A 145 -10.38 2.20 1.98
CA SER A 145 -10.77 0.78 2.17
C SER A 145 -10.43 -0.10 0.97
N LYS A 146 -10.65 0.40 -0.26
CA LYS A 146 -10.35 -0.32 -1.51
C LYS A 146 -8.86 -0.59 -1.76
N TYR A 147 -7.98 0.17 -1.10
CA TYR A 147 -6.54 0.08 -1.30
C TYR A 147 -5.83 -0.60 -0.12
N ARG A 148 -6.51 -0.85 1.01
CA ARG A 148 -5.92 -1.63 2.09
C ARG A 148 -5.67 -3.07 1.62
N LEU A 149 -4.50 -3.59 1.99
CA LEU A 149 -4.20 -5.00 1.84
C LEU A 149 -5.13 -5.82 2.76
N LYS A 150 -5.54 -7.00 2.31
CA LYS A 150 -6.27 -7.95 3.18
C LYS A 150 -5.41 -8.36 4.37
N LYS A 151 -6.06 -8.80 5.45
CA LYS A 151 -5.38 -9.47 6.56
C LYS A 151 -4.98 -10.88 6.17
N TRP A 152 -3.95 -11.43 6.81
CA TRP A 152 -3.45 -12.78 6.57
C TRP A 152 -4.56 -13.84 6.58
N ASP A 153 -5.48 -13.77 7.54
CA ASP A 153 -6.53 -14.78 7.73
C ASP A 153 -7.64 -14.73 6.65
N HIS A 154 -7.55 -13.81 5.68
CA HIS A 154 -8.52 -13.64 4.60
C HIS A 154 -8.05 -14.25 3.27
N TYR A 155 -6.97 -15.04 3.28
CA TYR A 155 -6.38 -15.70 2.11
C TYR A 155 -6.65 -17.20 2.06
#